data_AF-X1PYN4-F1
#
_entry.id   AF-X1PYN4-F1
#
_cell.length_a   1.000
_cell.length_b   1.000
_cell.length_c   1.000
_cell.angle_alpha   90.00
_cell.angle_beta   90.00
_cell.angle_gamma   90.00
#
_symmetry.space_group_name_H-M   'P 1'
#
loop_
_entity.id
_entity.type
_entity.pdbx_description
1 polymer ?
#
loop_
_entity_poly.entity_id
_entity_poly.type
_entity_poly.pdbx_seq_one_letter_code
_entity_poly.pdbx_strand_id
1 'polypeptide(L)'
;FGQKAENWVKIGDCPNEPDREELLFTHGSHKVMRLRYLLGELFELKSYSESFNSFPAIASHVTAYGRMYLWSLMQLCGHGNYFYCDTDSLVVNDTGMDNLTTVLHDIKLGFMKHEETTHKLIIHGLKDYEKDSKTVIKGIRKNAVKVSEGVYKQEQWSSFKGLLHSGDINTYTVKSITKHLTRKYTKGIVTDSGVVKPFALTEGLYDVN
;
A
#
# COMPACT_ATOMS: atom_id res chain seq x y z
N PHE A 1 9.55 -2.80 5.59
CA PHE A 1 10.82 -2.67 6.35
C PHE A 1 10.66 -1.56 7.36
N GLY A 2 10.63 -1.87 8.67
CA GLY A 2 10.46 -0.89 9.75
C GLY A 2 11.74 -0.07 9.98
N GLN A 3 12.17 0.72 8.99
CA GLN A 3 13.45 1.43 9.02
C GLN A 3 13.40 2.71 9.84
N LYS A 4 12.21 3.31 9.99
CA LYS A 4 12.00 4.52 10.77
C LYS A 4 11.69 4.16 12.23
N ALA A 5 12.47 4.68 13.15
CA ALA A 5 12.20 4.65 14.58
C ALA A 5 11.61 5.98 15.05
N GLU A 6 10.69 5.90 16.01
CA GLU A 6 10.20 7.05 16.77
C GLU A 6 10.92 7.06 18.13
N ASN A 7 11.65 8.14 18.44
CA ASN A 7 12.40 8.25 19.69
C ASN A 7 11.54 8.93 20.76
N TRP A 8 10.91 8.10 21.58
CA TRP A 8 10.09 8.53 22.71
C TRP A 8 10.94 8.62 23.97
N VAL A 9 10.92 9.77 24.63
CA VAL A 9 11.66 10.01 25.88
C VAL A 9 10.66 10.17 27.00
N LYS A 10 10.83 9.42 28.10
CA LYS A 10 10.02 9.59 29.30
C LYS A 10 10.28 10.98 29.88
N ILE A 11 9.22 11.75 30.09
CA ILE A 11 9.28 13.11 30.66
C ILE A 11 8.54 13.21 32.00
N GLY A 12 7.85 12.14 32.45
CA GLY A 12 7.21 12.10 33.75
C GLY A 12 6.41 10.83 34.00
N ASP A 13 5.77 10.79 35.16
CA ASP A 13 4.82 9.76 35.58
C ASP A 13 3.41 10.34 35.60
N CYS A 14 2.43 9.53 35.22
CA CYS A 14 1.02 9.88 35.14
C CYS A 14 0.12 8.67 35.47
N PRO A 15 0.23 8.08 36.68
CA PRO A 15 -0.39 6.79 37.01
C PRO A 15 -1.92 6.74 36.95
N ASN A 16 -2.59 7.90 36.97
CA ASN A 16 -4.04 8.02 36.92
C ASN A 16 -4.56 8.53 35.57
N GLU A 17 -3.68 8.67 34.58
CA GLU A 17 -4.05 9.12 33.24
C GLU A 17 -4.34 7.91 32.33
N PRO A 18 -5.37 7.95 31.48
CA PRO A 18 -5.62 6.90 30.51
C PRO A 18 -4.57 6.91 29.40
N ASP A 19 -4.24 5.71 28.88
CA ASP A 19 -3.31 5.58 27.76
C ASP A 19 -3.88 6.24 26.49
N ARG A 20 -3.09 7.12 25.88
CA ARG A 20 -3.46 7.87 24.68
C ARG A 20 -2.26 8.52 24.02
N GLU A 21 -2.45 9.01 22.80
CA GLU A 21 -1.53 9.94 22.15
C GLU A 21 -2.19 11.29 21.91
N GLU A 22 -1.47 12.37 22.22
CA GLU A 22 -1.92 13.74 22.02
C GLU A 22 -1.00 14.47 21.04
N LEU A 23 -1.60 15.32 20.21
CA LEU A 23 -0.91 16.25 19.31
C LEU A 23 -1.15 17.68 19.80
N LEU A 24 -0.09 18.32 20.28
CA LEU A 24 -0.13 19.66 20.84
C LEU A 24 0.41 20.68 19.83
N PHE A 25 -0.35 21.76 19.65
CA PHE A 25 0.04 22.91 18.83
C PHE A 25 0.27 24.11 19.74
N THR A 26 1.45 24.71 19.67
CA THR A 26 1.73 25.93 20.44
C THR A 26 1.44 27.16 19.58
N HIS A 27 0.46 27.97 20.02
CA HIS A 27 0.04 29.20 19.35
C HIS A 27 1.24 30.15 19.11
N GLY A 28 1.34 30.71 17.89
CA GLY A 28 2.45 31.58 17.50
C GLY A 28 3.78 30.85 17.22
N SER A 29 3.80 29.52 17.24
CA SER A 29 4.96 28.72 16.86
C SER A 29 4.61 27.73 15.74
N HIS A 30 5.61 27.35 14.95
CA HIS A 30 5.50 26.23 14.01
C HIS A 30 5.87 24.87 14.64
N LYS A 31 5.91 24.80 15.98
CA LYS A 31 6.27 23.57 16.69
C LYS A 31 5.01 22.75 16.97
N VAL A 32 5.12 21.46 16.66
CA VAL A 32 4.12 20.45 16.96
C VAL A 32 4.76 19.45 17.90
N MET A 33 4.14 19.21 19.05
CA MET A 33 4.60 18.24 20.04
C MET A 33 3.67 17.03 20.04
N ARG A 34 4.24 15.83 20.21
CA ARG A 34 3.46 14.60 20.41
C ARG A 34 3.78 14.02 21.79
N LEU A 35 2.72 13.81 22.57
CA LEU A 35 2.79 13.13 23.85
C LEU A 35 2.17 11.74 23.75
N ARG A 36 2.72 10.80 24.50
CA ARG A 36 2.16 9.46 24.69
C ARG A 36 2.04 9.20 26.18
N TYR A 37 0.82 8.93 26.62
CA TYR A 37 0.50 8.40 27.94
C TYR A 37 0.40 6.89 27.76
N LEU A 38 1.22 6.13 28.49
CA LEU A 38 1.22 4.68 28.37
C LEU A 38 1.66 4.05 29.70
N LEU A 39 0.83 3.16 30.25
CA LEU A 39 1.10 2.41 31.48
C LEU A 39 1.47 3.30 32.68
N GLY A 40 0.81 4.45 32.79
CA GLY A 40 1.07 5.42 33.86
C GLY A 40 2.36 6.21 33.70
N GLU A 41 2.99 6.19 32.52
CA GLU A 41 4.17 6.99 32.18
C GLU A 41 3.88 7.96 31.03
N LEU A 42 4.52 9.14 31.07
CA LEU A 42 4.39 10.17 30.05
C LEU A 42 5.66 10.28 29.21
N PHE A 43 5.49 10.19 27.89
CA PHE A 43 6.58 10.27 26.91
C PHE A 43 6.36 11.41 25.92
N GLU A 44 7.45 12.06 25.51
CA GLU A 44 7.48 13.03 24.41
C GLU A 44 8.24 12.45 23.21
N LEU A 45 7.69 12.62 22.00
CA LEU A 45 8.40 12.28 20.78
C LEU A 45 9.44 13.37 20.47
N LYS A 46 10.72 13.05 20.64
CA LYS A 46 11.81 14.02 20.42
C LYS A 46 12.32 14.05 19.00
N SER A 47 12.39 12.89 18.35
CA SER A 47 12.97 12.79 17.02
C SER A 47 12.55 11.52 16.30
N TYR A 48 12.94 11.45 15.04
CA TYR A 48 12.95 10.22 14.26
C TYR A 48 14.39 9.86 13.96
N SER A 49 14.69 8.57 14.00
CA SER A 49 15.98 8.05 13.58
C SER A 49 15.81 6.79 12.75
N GLU A 50 16.93 6.26 12.30
CA GLU A 50 17.00 4.88 11.84
C GLU A 50 16.77 3.93 13.03
N SER A 51 16.04 2.85 12.78
CA SER A 51 15.88 1.78 13.77
C SER A 51 17.18 1.00 13.94
N PHE A 52 17.39 0.42 15.12
CA PHE A 52 18.64 -0.26 15.47
C PHE A 52 19.07 -1.34 14.45
N ASN A 53 18.09 -2.12 13.95
CA ASN A 53 18.31 -3.15 12.93
C ASN A 53 17.92 -2.66 11.51
N SER A 54 17.98 -1.35 11.26
CA SER A 54 17.73 -0.84 9.91
C SER A 54 18.93 -1.10 9.02
N PHE A 55 18.64 -1.53 7.79
CA PHE A 55 19.62 -1.61 6.72
C PHE A 55 18.91 -1.38 5.39
N PRO A 56 18.55 -0.12 5.06
CA PRO A 56 17.72 0.20 3.91
C PRO A 56 18.30 -0.30 2.59
N ALA A 57 19.62 -0.44 2.47
CA ALA A 57 20.30 -0.94 1.27
C ALA A 57 19.84 -2.35 0.87
N ILE A 58 19.65 -3.28 1.81
CA ILE A 58 19.15 -4.64 1.50
C ILE A 58 17.72 -4.54 0.97
N ALA A 59 16.84 -3.79 1.65
CA ALA A 59 15.46 -3.62 1.22
C ALA A 59 15.36 -2.99 -0.18
N SER A 60 16.18 -1.97 -0.45
CA SER A 60 16.28 -1.32 -1.74
C SER A 60 16.73 -2.29 -2.82
N HIS A 61 17.78 -3.07 -2.56
CA HIS A 61 18.30 -4.05 -3.50
C HIS A 61 17.28 -5.15 -3.82
N VAL A 62 16.66 -5.77 -2.80
CA VAL A 62 15.64 -6.81 -2.98
C VAL A 62 14.46 -6.30 -3.81
N THR A 63 13.95 -5.10 -3.51
CA THR A 63 12.82 -4.54 -4.26
C THR A 63 13.20 -4.12 -5.68
N ALA A 64 14.43 -3.64 -5.90
CA ALA A 64 14.94 -3.33 -7.24
C ALA A 64 15.07 -4.61 -8.08
N TYR A 65 15.65 -5.66 -7.50
CA TYR A 65 15.75 -6.97 -8.15
C TYR A 65 14.38 -7.50 -8.56
N GLY A 66 13.40 -7.49 -7.65
CA GLY A 66 12.03 -7.93 -7.97
C GLY A 66 11.39 -7.16 -9.13
N ARG A 67 11.56 -5.82 -9.16
CA ARG A 67 11.08 -4.98 -10.28
C ARG A 67 11.77 -5.32 -11.60
N MET A 68 13.09 -5.47 -11.60
CA MET A 68 13.86 -5.80 -12.80
C MET A 68 13.53 -7.21 -13.31
N TYR A 69 13.30 -8.16 -12.39
CA TYR A 69 12.88 -9.50 -12.76
C TYR A 69 11.50 -9.50 -13.40
N LEU A 70 10.51 -8.84 -12.78
CA LEU A 70 9.18 -8.67 -13.36
C LEU A 70 9.24 -8.00 -14.74
N TRP A 71 10.08 -6.97 -14.90
CA TRP A 71 10.31 -6.34 -16.19
C TRP A 71 10.88 -7.32 -17.22
N SER A 72 11.86 -8.14 -16.85
CA SER A 72 12.41 -9.17 -17.76
C SER A 72 11.37 -10.20 -18.20
N LEU A 73 10.44 -10.57 -17.31
CA LEU A 73 9.31 -11.43 -17.64
C LEU A 73 8.36 -10.75 -18.64
N MET A 74 8.06 -9.46 -18.45
CA MET A 74 7.25 -8.69 -19.40
C MET A 74 7.91 -8.59 -20.78
N GLN A 75 9.25 -8.44 -20.82
CA GLN A 75 10.00 -8.49 -22.07
C GLN A 75 9.90 -9.87 -22.73
N LEU A 76 10.02 -10.94 -21.95
CA LEU A 76 9.89 -12.31 -22.43
C LEU A 76 8.50 -12.59 -23.00
N CYS A 77 7.42 -12.15 -22.33
CA CYS A 77 6.06 -12.25 -22.86
C CYS A 77 5.90 -11.57 -24.23
N GLY A 78 6.65 -10.49 -24.46
CA GLY A 78 6.50 -9.60 -25.60
C GLY A 78 5.46 -8.50 -25.36
N HIS A 79 5.70 -7.33 -25.94
CA HIS A 79 4.80 -6.19 -25.82
C HIS A 79 3.42 -6.51 -26.41
N GLY A 80 2.36 -6.21 -25.67
CA GLY A 80 0.97 -6.50 -26.06
C GLY A 80 0.42 -7.84 -25.58
N ASN A 81 1.27 -8.72 -25.02
CA ASN A 81 0.87 -10.03 -24.52
C ASN A 81 0.66 -10.10 -22.99
N TYR A 82 0.88 -8.98 -22.28
CA TYR A 82 0.58 -8.85 -20.86
C TYR A 82 -0.45 -7.72 -20.64
N PHE A 83 -1.39 -7.97 -19.73
CA PHE A 83 -2.51 -7.05 -19.46
C PHE A 83 -2.41 -6.39 -18.09
N TYR A 84 -1.86 -7.09 -17.10
CA TYR A 84 -1.78 -6.60 -15.73
C TYR A 84 -0.60 -7.22 -14.98
N CYS A 85 -0.04 -6.48 -14.02
CA CYS A 85 0.93 -7.00 -13.07
C CYS A 85 0.71 -6.41 -11.67
N ASP A 86 0.99 -7.19 -10.62
CA ASP A 86 1.02 -6.71 -9.24
C ASP A 86 2.13 -7.43 -8.47
N THR A 87 3.28 -6.76 -8.32
CA THR A 87 4.47 -7.19 -7.57
C THR A 87 5.17 -8.44 -8.10
N ASP A 88 4.49 -9.58 -8.14
CA ASP A 88 5.02 -10.92 -8.38
C ASP A 88 4.12 -11.76 -9.29
N SER A 89 3.18 -11.12 -9.99
CA SER A 89 2.22 -11.76 -10.88
C SER A 89 2.10 -11.03 -12.21
N LEU A 90 1.80 -11.79 -13.27
CA LEU A 90 1.46 -11.30 -14.60
C LEU A 90 0.15 -11.96 -15.05
N VAL A 91 -0.71 -11.17 -15.68
CA VAL A 91 -1.86 -11.68 -16.44
C VAL A 91 -1.52 -11.50 -17.92
N VAL A 92 -1.53 -12.59 -18.66
CA VAL A 92 -1.07 -12.68 -20.05
C VAL A 92 -2.12 -13.34 -20.93
N ASN A 93 -1.99 -13.19 -22.25
CA ASN A 93 -2.70 -14.01 -23.22
C ASN A 93 -1.93 -15.32 -23.50
N ASP A 94 -2.47 -16.16 -24.38
CA ASP A 94 -1.88 -17.45 -24.74
C ASP A 94 -0.46 -17.29 -25.33
N THR A 95 -0.25 -16.31 -26.21
CA THR A 95 1.10 -16.03 -26.77
C THR A 95 2.11 -15.65 -25.68
N GLY A 96 1.70 -14.82 -24.71
CA GLY A 96 2.53 -14.47 -23.57
C GLY A 96 2.82 -15.66 -22.66
N MET A 97 1.86 -16.57 -22.50
CA MET A 97 2.04 -17.82 -21.78
C MET A 97 3.06 -18.74 -22.46
N ASP A 98 2.91 -18.95 -23.78
CA ASP A 98 3.83 -19.77 -24.57
C ASP A 98 5.27 -19.27 -24.45
N ASN A 99 5.46 -17.94 -24.51
CA ASN A 99 6.77 -17.32 -24.34
C ASN A 99 7.38 -17.50 -22.94
N LEU A 100 6.55 -17.64 -21.90
CA LEU A 100 6.99 -17.84 -20.52
C LEU A 100 7.38 -19.29 -20.19
N THR A 101 7.16 -20.25 -21.09
CA THR A 101 7.36 -21.69 -20.82
C THR A 101 8.71 -22.03 -20.18
N THR A 102 9.78 -21.31 -20.55
CA THR A 102 11.15 -21.53 -20.03
C THR A 102 11.33 -21.17 -18.55
N VAL A 103 10.42 -20.37 -17.99
CA VAL A 103 10.44 -19.91 -16.58
C VAL A 103 9.23 -20.40 -15.79
N LEU A 104 8.40 -21.28 -16.36
CA LEU A 104 7.26 -21.90 -15.67
C LEU A 104 7.69 -23.13 -14.87
N HIS A 105 7.36 -23.14 -13.58
CA HIS A 105 7.50 -24.31 -12.70
C HIS A 105 6.73 -24.12 -11.39
N ASP A 106 5.99 -25.13 -10.94
CA ASP A 106 5.04 -24.99 -9.82
C ASP A 106 5.69 -24.80 -8.44
N ILE A 107 6.84 -25.43 -8.20
CA ILE A 107 7.48 -25.47 -6.87
C ILE A 107 8.92 -24.93 -6.85
N LYS A 108 9.52 -24.63 -8.01
CA LYS A 108 10.93 -24.24 -8.06
C LYS A 108 11.06 -22.77 -7.68
N LEU A 109 11.91 -22.49 -6.70
CA LEU A 109 12.13 -21.12 -6.22
C LEU A 109 12.55 -20.19 -7.37
N GLY A 110 11.88 -19.04 -7.46
CA GLY A 110 12.13 -18.02 -8.48
C GLY A 110 11.42 -18.25 -9.82
N PHE A 111 10.79 -19.42 -10.03
CA PHE A 111 10.02 -19.71 -11.24
C PHE A 111 8.59 -19.19 -11.09
N MET A 112 7.93 -19.00 -12.23
CA MET A 112 6.53 -18.59 -12.32
C MET A 112 5.64 -19.82 -12.25
N LYS A 113 4.61 -19.78 -11.42
CA LYS A 113 3.57 -20.81 -11.36
C LYS A 113 2.35 -20.35 -12.16
N HIS A 114 1.75 -21.26 -12.92
CA HIS A 114 0.44 -21.02 -13.50
C HIS A 114 -0.63 -21.10 -12.40
N GLU A 115 -1.24 -19.96 -12.06
CA GLU A 115 -2.22 -19.88 -10.97
C GLU A 115 -3.65 -20.14 -11.43
N GLU A 116 -4.08 -19.53 -12.54
CA GLU A 116 -5.44 -19.69 -13.08
C GLU A 116 -5.53 -19.26 -14.55
N THR A 117 -6.50 -19.81 -15.27
CA THR A 117 -6.93 -19.35 -16.59
C THR A 117 -8.29 -18.65 -16.45
N THR A 118 -8.47 -17.52 -17.14
CA THR A 118 -9.73 -16.75 -17.14
C THR A 118 -10.10 -16.40 -18.58
N HIS A 119 -11.37 -16.53 -18.93
CA HIS A 119 -11.94 -16.20 -20.23
C HIS A 119 -12.36 -14.73 -20.30
N LYS A 120 -12.69 -14.13 -19.16
CA LYS A 120 -12.99 -12.70 -19.06
C LYS A 120 -12.09 -12.03 -18.04
N LEU A 121 -11.55 -10.88 -18.41
CA LEU A 121 -10.80 -9.98 -17.55
C LEU A 121 -11.30 -8.55 -17.77
N ILE A 122 -11.79 -7.90 -16.71
CA ILE A 122 -12.08 -6.47 -16.72
C ILE A 122 -11.16 -5.79 -15.71
N ILE A 123 -10.35 -4.83 -16.15
CA ILE A 123 -9.45 -4.07 -15.29
C ILE A 123 -10.00 -2.64 -15.18
N HIS A 124 -10.45 -2.26 -13.99
CA HIS A 124 -10.89 -0.89 -13.70
C HIS A 124 -9.74 -0.02 -13.20
N GLY A 125 -8.70 -0.64 -12.63
CA GLY A 125 -7.51 0.06 -12.17
C GLY A 125 -6.60 -0.78 -11.29
N LEU A 126 -5.81 -0.11 -10.45
CA LEU A 126 -4.83 -0.79 -9.60
C LEU A 126 -5.51 -1.58 -8.48
N LYS A 127 -5.37 -2.90 -8.52
CA LYS A 127 -6.02 -3.85 -7.61
C LYS A 127 -7.55 -3.66 -7.61
N ASP A 128 -8.12 -3.28 -8.76
CA ASP A 128 -9.56 -3.20 -9.05
C ASP A 128 -9.81 -3.89 -10.40
N TYR A 129 -10.14 -5.18 -10.34
CA TYR A 129 -10.35 -6.01 -11.52
C TYR A 129 -11.31 -7.17 -11.24
N GLU A 130 -11.93 -7.67 -12.30
CA GLU A 130 -12.84 -8.80 -12.31
C GLU A 130 -12.29 -9.90 -13.22
N LYS A 131 -12.27 -11.11 -12.69
CA LYS A 131 -11.99 -12.36 -13.39
C LYS A 131 -13.19 -13.28 -13.22
N ASP A 132 -13.25 -14.37 -13.98
CA ASP A 132 -14.35 -15.34 -13.90
C ASP A 132 -14.52 -15.90 -12.47
N SER A 133 -13.40 -16.09 -11.76
CA SER A 133 -13.37 -16.68 -10.42
C SER A 133 -13.62 -15.67 -9.30
N LYS A 134 -13.30 -14.38 -9.50
CA LYS A 134 -13.27 -13.39 -8.41
C LYS A 134 -13.27 -11.95 -8.88
N THR A 135 -13.79 -11.09 -8.02
CA THR A 135 -13.60 -9.64 -8.06
C THR A 135 -12.60 -9.22 -6.99
N VAL A 136 -11.60 -8.41 -7.36
CA VAL A 136 -10.60 -7.85 -6.46
C VAL A 136 -10.76 -6.34 -6.46
N ILE A 137 -11.00 -5.74 -5.29
CA ILE A 137 -11.11 -4.28 -5.14
C ILE A 137 -10.27 -3.83 -3.95
N LYS A 138 -9.30 -2.95 -4.19
CA LYS A 138 -8.37 -2.47 -3.17
C LYS A 138 -9.10 -1.82 -2.01
N GLY A 139 -8.85 -2.32 -0.81
CA GLY A 139 -9.38 -1.74 0.42
C GLY A 139 -10.85 -2.07 0.69
N ILE A 140 -11.49 -2.86 -0.17
CA ILE A 140 -12.82 -3.42 0.05
C ILE A 140 -12.67 -4.87 0.49
N ARG A 141 -13.29 -5.21 1.62
CA ARG A 141 -13.24 -6.57 2.17
C ARG A 141 -14.17 -7.50 1.37
N LYS A 142 -13.87 -8.80 1.38
CA LYS A 142 -14.71 -9.82 0.74
C LYS A 142 -16.16 -9.84 1.27
N ASN A 143 -16.35 -9.50 2.55
CA ASN A 143 -17.65 -9.43 3.21
C ASN A 143 -18.23 -8.01 3.27
N ALA A 144 -17.67 -7.04 2.52
CA ALA A 144 -18.24 -5.70 2.45
C ALA A 144 -19.60 -5.74 1.72
N VAL A 145 -20.56 -4.97 2.23
CA VAL A 145 -21.89 -4.85 1.60
C VAL A 145 -21.82 -3.73 0.57
N LYS A 146 -22.08 -4.05 -0.70
CA LYS A 146 -22.26 -3.05 -1.76
C LYS A 146 -23.59 -2.34 -1.54
N VAL A 147 -23.55 -1.04 -1.25
CA VAL A 147 -24.74 -0.21 -1.00
C VAL A 147 -25.28 0.34 -2.32
N SER A 148 -24.38 0.78 -3.20
CA SER A 148 -24.66 1.22 -4.56
C SER A 148 -23.39 1.11 -5.42
N GLU A 149 -23.45 1.49 -6.69
CA GLU A 149 -22.26 1.49 -7.56
C GLU A 149 -21.15 2.37 -6.97
N GLY A 150 -19.95 1.79 -6.80
CA GLY A 150 -18.82 2.46 -6.17
C GLY A 150 -18.95 2.74 -4.67
N VAL A 151 -20.02 2.30 -3.99
CA VAL A 151 -20.22 2.56 -2.55
C VAL A 151 -20.34 1.26 -1.76
N TYR A 152 -19.44 1.09 -0.79
CA TYR A 152 -19.35 -0.12 0.02
C TYR A 152 -19.36 0.21 1.51
N LYS A 153 -20.12 -0.56 2.29
CA LYS A 153 -20.10 -0.51 3.76
C LYS A 153 -19.32 -1.69 4.29
N GLN A 154 -18.36 -1.45 5.19
CA GLN A 154 -17.58 -2.51 5.81
C GLN A 154 -17.15 -2.15 7.22
N GLU A 155 -16.75 -3.16 7.97
CA GLU A 155 -16.17 -2.97 9.29
C GLU A 155 -14.72 -2.45 9.23
N GLN A 156 -14.41 -1.53 10.14
CA GLN A 156 -13.09 -1.06 10.46
C GLN A 156 -12.73 -1.49 11.87
N TRP A 157 -11.63 -2.22 11.96
CA TRP A 157 -11.08 -2.76 13.18
C TRP A 157 -9.96 -1.81 13.64
N SER A 158 -10.01 -1.37 14.89
CA SER A 158 -9.07 -0.38 15.42
C SER A 158 -7.70 -1.03 15.63
N SER A 159 -6.63 -0.40 15.14
CA SER A 159 -5.27 -0.80 15.51
C SER A 159 -4.93 -0.25 16.90
N PHE A 160 -3.90 -0.80 17.55
CA PHE A 160 -3.42 -0.26 18.83
C PHE A 160 -3.13 1.25 18.77
N LYS A 161 -2.44 1.69 17.71
CA LYS A 161 -2.23 3.12 17.45
C LYS A 161 -3.55 3.87 17.28
N GLY A 162 -4.52 3.28 16.58
CA GLY A 162 -5.86 3.85 16.43
C GLY A 162 -6.59 4.03 17.78
N LEU A 163 -6.44 3.06 18.70
CA LEU A 163 -7.01 3.13 20.05
C LEU A 163 -6.34 4.23 20.89
N LEU A 164 -5.02 4.36 20.82
CA LEU A 164 -4.30 5.45 21.49
C LEU A 164 -4.77 6.84 21.00
N HIS A 165 -5.10 6.98 19.72
CA HIS A 165 -5.61 8.25 19.19
C HIS A 165 -7.08 8.50 19.53
N SER A 166 -7.86 7.47 19.86
CA SER A 166 -9.27 7.66 20.27
C SER A 166 -9.42 8.12 21.72
N GLY A 167 -8.38 8.03 22.55
CA GLY A 167 -8.43 8.41 23.97
C GLY A 167 -9.16 7.42 24.89
N ASP A 168 -9.86 6.44 24.31
CA ASP A 168 -10.49 5.32 25.02
C ASP A 168 -9.85 4.00 24.57
N ILE A 169 -8.76 3.61 25.23
CA ILE A 169 -8.03 2.37 24.93
C ILE A 169 -8.73 1.12 25.49
N ASN A 170 -9.54 1.29 26.53
CA ASN A 170 -10.17 0.19 27.26
C ASN A 170 -11.40 -0.34 26.54
N THR A 171 -11.95 0.43 25.60
CA THR A 171 -13.06 0.00 24.76
C THR A 171 -12.58 -0.36 23.35
N TYR A 172 -12.68 -1.64 22.99
CA TYR A 172 -12.44 -2.07 21.61
C TYR A 172 -13.71 -1.93 20.76
N THR A 173 -13.83 -0.86 19.99
CA THR A 173 -14.97 -0.65 19.09
C THR A 173 -14.65 -1.04 17.65
N VAL A 174 -15.49 -1.91 17.06
CA VAL A 174 -15.55 -2.13 15.61
C VAL A 174 -16.51 -1.10 15.00
N LYS A 175 -15.99 -0.27 14.10
CA LYS A 175 -16.79 0.79 13.46
C LYS A 175 -17.27 0.34 12.09
N SER A 176 -18.51 0.68 11.73
CA SER A 176 -18.94 0.60 10.33
C SER A 176 -18.46 1.85 9.59
N ILE A 177 -17.78 1.65 8.45
CA ILE A 177 -17.36 2.75 7.57
C ILE A 177 -17.91 2.57 6.17
N THR A 178 -18.14 3.69 5.49
CA THR A 178 -18.51 3.74 4.07
C THR A 178 -17.27 4.09 3.25
N LYS A 179 -17.05 3.34 2.17
CA LYS A 179 -16.00 3.56 1.19
C LYS A 179 -16.61 3.99 -0.13
N HIS A 180 -16.05 5.03 -0.72
CA HIS A 180 -16.41 5.54 -2.04
C HIS A 180 -15.25 5.27 -3.00
N LEU A 181 -15.51 4.48 -4.05
CA LEU A 181 -14.59 4.21 -5.15
C LEU A 181 -14.95 5.06 -6.36
N THR A 182 -14.01 5.90 -6.80
CA THR A 182 -14.19 6.77 -7.96
C THR A 182 -13.68 6.15 -9.27
N ARG A 183 -12.92 5.04 -9.20
CA ARG A 183 -12.25 4.38 -10.35
C ARG A 183 -11.45 5.31 -11.28
N LYS A 184 -11.08 6.49 -10.80
CA LYS A 184 -10.23 7.44 -11.53
C LYS A 184 -8.78 6.99 -11.47
N TYR A 185 -8.19 6.69 -12.61
CA TYR A 185 -6.76 6.37 -12.70
C TYR A 185 -5.92 7.66 -12.67
N THR A 186 -5.04 7.80 -11.69
CA THR A 186 -4.26 9.04 -11.45
C THR A 186 -2.74 8.85 -11.55
N LYS A 187 -2.26 7.66 -11.94
CA LYS A 187 -0.82 7.33 -11.95
C LYS A 187 -0.17 7.39 -13.34
N GLY A 188 -0.91 7.86 -14.33
CA GLY A 188 -0.49 7.95 -15.72
C GLY A 188 -1.66 8.31 -16.62
N ILE A 189 -1.39 8.41 -17.90
CA ILE A 189 -2.36 8.71 -18.95
C ILE A 189 -2.83 7.39 -19.54
N VAL A 190 -4.11 7.05 -19.34
CA VAL A 190 -4.73 5.87 -19.96
C VAL A 190 -5.09 6.24 -21.39
N THR A 191 -4.56 5.49 -22.36
CA THR A 191 -4.88 5.64 -23.78
C THR A 191 -6.18 4.91 -24.13
N ASP A 192 -6.74 5.16 -25.31
CA ASP A 192 -7.95 4.47 -25.81
C ASP A 192 -7.77 2.95 -25.93
N SER A 193 -6.52 2.49 -26.08
CA SER A 193 -6.16 1.06 -26.08
C SER A 193 -6.11 0.43 -24.69
N GLY A 194 -6.30 1.21 -23.62
CA GLY A 194 -6.13 0.78 -22.23
C GLY A 194 -4.69 0.80 -21.73
N VAL A 195 -3.70 1.03 -22.62
CA VAL A 195 -2.28 1.18 -22.22
C VAL A 195 -2.10 2.45 -21.38
N VAL A 196 -1.37 2.33 -20.28
CA VAL A 196 -1.02 3.44 -19.39
C VAL A 196 0.35 4.01 -19.77
N LYS A 197 0.40 5.28 -20.16
CA LYS A 197 1.64 6.03 -20.37
C LYS A 197 2.04 6.78 -19.09
N PRO A 198 3.34 6.81 -18.73
CA PRO A 198 3.79 7.62 -17.61
C PRO A 198 3.59 9.11 -17.91
N PHE A 199 3.51 9.93 -16.86
CA PHE A 199 3.58 11.38 -17.03
C PHE A 199 4.96 11.76 -17.54
N ALA A 200 5.01 12.56 -18.60
CA ALA A 200 6.25 13.22 -19.03
C ALA A 200 6.48 14.42 -18.11
N LEU A 201 7.54 14.36 -17.30
CA LEU A 201 8.02 15.53 -16.58
C LEU A 201 8.91 16.31 -17.54
N THR A 202 8.49 17.50 -17.95
CA THR A 202 9.40 18.45 -18.59
C THR A 202 10.36 18.95 -17.52
N GLU A 203 11.67 18.78 -17.72
CA GLU A 203 12.66 19.45 -16.87
C GLU A 203 12.41 20.96 -16.95
N GLY A 204 12.03 21.57 -15.83
CA GLY A 204 11.95 23.02 -15.75
C GLY A 204 13.35 23.59 -15.88
N LEU A 205 13.60 24.35 -16.95
CA LEU A 205 14.69 25.31 -16.99
C LEU A 205 14.46 26.27 -15.81
N TYR A 206 15.30 26.15 -14.78
CA TYR A 206 15.41 27.21 -13.79
C TYR A 206 16.09 28.38 -14.50
N ASP A 207 15.32 29.39 -14.90
CA ASP A 207 15.86 30.71 -15.20
C ASP A 207 16.48 31.23 -13.90
N VAL A 208 17.82 31.17 -13.86
CA VAL A 208 18.62 31.85 -12.86
C VAL A 208 18.59 33.34 -13.26
N ASN A 209 17.72 34.11 -12.60
CA ASN A 209 17.84 35.57 -12.55
C ASN A 209 18.65 35.98 -11.32
#